data_AF-A0A5Z0HVE7-F1
#
_entry.id   AF-A0A5Z0HVE7-F1
#
_cell.length_a   1.000
_cell.length_b   1.000
_cell.length_c   1.000
_cell.angle_alpha   90.00
_cell.angle_beta   90.00
_cell.angle_gamma   90.00
#
_symmetry.space_group_name_H-M   'P 1'
#
loop_
_entity.id
_entity.type
_entity.pdbx_description
1 polymer ?
#
loop_
_entity_poly.entity_id
_entity_poly.type
_entity_poly.pdbx_seq_one_letter_code
_entity_poly.pdbx_strand_id
1 'polypeptide(L)'
;MALSPAQRHSQRIAMEQKLKRSQALETTESMHLLVKALETDVGHVRSLPTIADRIEFKRDVLLPRWVPTVEAYLESKQVYANPVFAWCVIWLFDVGELDQALEWADIAISQQQATPDQLRSNFPTFVADTMLAWAQESAGRGESIEPYFSRTFERVAGVWRLHEQVTAKWYKFAGLELLRNEDGQQTAAGVDNIETLEKADHLLAIAEKHYSKIGVRTARQTIAARVRKLTQG
;
A
#
# COMPACT_ATOMS: atom_id res chain seq x y z
N MET A 1 0.61 40.01 11.75
CA MET A 1 1.96 40.54 12.09
C MET A 1 2.96 39.39 12.03
N ALA A 2 4.13 39.58 11.41
CA ALA A 2 5.15 38.53 11.36
C ALA A 2 5.77 38.33 12.76
N LEU A 3 5.88 37.07 13.20
CA LEU A 3 6.50 36.73 14.48
C LEU A 3 7.97 37.17 14.52
N SER A 4 8.42 37.65 15.69
CA SER A 4 9.82 37.97 15.95
C SER A 4 10.72 36.72 15.96
N PRO A 5 12.04 36.85 15.75
CA PRO A 5 12.97 35.72 15.82
C PRO A 5 12.89 34.91 17.13
N ALA A 6 12.75 35.59 18.27
CA ALA A 6 12.61 34.95 19.58
C ALA A 6 11.30 34.17 19.74
N GLN A 7 10.19 34.72 19.22
CA GLN A 7 8.89 34.02 19.20
C GLN A 7 8.93 32.78 18.30
N ARG A 8 9.54 32.87 17.11
CA ARG A 8 9.73 31.70 16.22
C ARG A 8 10.58 30.61 16.88
N HIS A 9 11.65 31.01 17.56
CA HIS A 9 12.51 30.08 18.28
C HIS A 9 11.76 29.37 19.43
N SER A 10 11.02 30.14 20.22
CA SER A 10 10.21 29.61 21.32
C SER A 10 9.12 28.64 20.83
N GLN A 11 8.44 28.99 19.73
CA GLN A 11 7.47 28.11 19.07
C GLN A 11 8.11 26.80 18.58
N ARG A 12 9.30 26.89 17.95
CA ARG A 12 10.04 25.69 17.52
C ARG A 12 10.39 24.79 18.70
N ILE A 13 10.88 25.34 19.80
CA ILE A 13 11.21 24.56 21.01
C ILE A 13 9.96 23.89 21.59
N ALA A 14 8.86 24.63 21.73
CA ALA A 14 7.61 24.08 22.26
C ALA A 14 7.08 22.93 21.39
N MET A 15 7.14 23.10 20.07
CA MET A 15 6.76 22.07 19.10
C MET A 15 7.64 20.82 19.22
N GLU A 16 8.96 20.98 19.27
CA GLU A 16 9.90 19.87 19.43
C GLU A 16 9.67 19.11 20.75
N GLN A 17 9.33 19.81 21.83
CA GLN A 17 8.99 19.20 23.11
C GLN A 17 7.70 18.38 23.04
N LYS A 18 6.64 18.89 22.40
CA LYS A 18 5.39 18.14 22.20
C LYS A 18 5.62 16.88 21.36
N LEU A 19 6.35 16.97 20.24
CA LEU A 19 6.67 15.80 19.41
C LEU A 19 7.53 14.77 20.15
N LYS A 20 8.47 15.20 20.98
CA LYS A 20 9.27 14.29 21.83
C LYS A 20 8.43 13.55 22.87
N ARG A 21 7.28 14.12 23.25
CA ARG A 21 6.32 13.52 24.17
C ARG A 21 5.18 12.79 23.45
N SER A 22 5.27 12.61 22.13
CA SER A 22 4.20 12.04 21.30
C SER A 22 2.85 12.73 21.51
N GLN A 23 2.87 14.04 21.73
CA GLN A 23 1.66 14.84 21.84
C GLN A 23 1.27 15.39 20.47
N ALA A 24 -0.03 15.35 20.17
CA ALA A 24 -0.59 15.93 18.96
C ALA A 24 -0.23 17.42 18.84
N LEU A 25 0.13 17.84 17.64
CA LEU A 25 0.29 19.24 17.29
C LEU A 25 -0.98 19.73 16.61
N GLU A 26 -1.63 20.72 17.24
CA GLU A 26 -2.72 21.48 16.60
C GLU A 26 -2.18 22.10 15.30
N THR A 27 -2.80 21.79 14.17
CA THR A 27 -2.28 22.18 12.84
C THR A 27 -2.44 23.66 12.52
N THR A 28 -3.07 24.41 13.42
CA THR A 28 -3.04 25.88 13.47
C THR A 28 -1.69 26.41 13.96
N GLU A 29 -0.87 25.62 14.67
CA GLU A 29 0.54 25.88 14.91
C GLU A 29 1.32 25.67 13.59
N SER A 30 2.11 26.67 13.17
CA SER A 30 2.68 26.82 11.81
C SER A 30 3.05 25.51 11.08
N MET A 31 2.23 25.10 10.10
CA MET A 31 2.47 23.95 9.21
C MET A 31 3.89 23.89 8.62
N HIS A 32 4.52 25.05 8.38
CA HIS A 32 5.89 25.12 7.89
C HIS A 32 6.90 24.52 8.87
N LEU A 33 6.67 24.65 10.18
CA LEU A 33 7.53 24.04 11.21
C LEU A 33 7.34 22.52 11.25
N LEU A 34 6.10 22.04 11.11
CA LEU A 34 5.79 20.61 10.99
C LEU A 34 6.52 19.98 9.81
N VAL A 35 6.39 20.58 8.62
CA VAL A 35 7.03 20.10 7.40
C VAL A 35 8.55 20.07 7.56
N LYS A 36 9.17 21.09 8.15
CA LYS A 36 10.62 21.10 8.37
C LYS A 36 11.09 20.00 9.35
N ALA A 37 10.33 19.75 10.40
CA ALA A 37 10.63 18.67 11.33
C ALA A 37 10.48 17.30 10.65
N LEU A 38 9.42 17.13 9.86
CA LEU A 38 9.17 15.95 9.05
C LEU A 38 10.31 15.69 8.05
N GLU A 39 10.77 16.72 7.34
CA GLU A 39 11.90 16.61 6.40
C GLU A 39 13.20 16.17 7.09
N THR A 40 13.42 16.62 8.32
CA THR A 40 14.58 16.20 9.12
C THR A 40 14.48 14.71 9.46
N ASP A 41 13.30 14.26 9.89
CA ASP A 41 13.02 12.87 10.24
C ASP A 41 13.12 11.94 9.00
N VAL A 42 12.55 12.34 7.87
CA VAL A 42 12.67 11.65 6.58
C VAL A 42 14.13 11.57 6.13
N GLY A 43 14.89 12.66 6.27
CA GLY A 43 16.31 12.70 5.98
C GLY A 43 17.13 11.74 6.86
N HIS A 44 16.80 11.66 8.14
CA HIS A 44 17.47 10.76 9.08
C HIS A 44 17.22 9.29 8.75
N VAL A 45 15.96 8.87 8.55
CA VAL A 45 15.64 7.50 8.10
C VAL A 45 16.41 7.18 6.84
N ARG A 46 16.46 8.12 5.90
CA ARG A 46 17.16 7.91 4.64
C ARG A 46 18.67 7.72 4.80
N SER A 47 19.26 8.20 5.90
CA SER A 47 20.69 8.05 6.21
C SER A 47 21.04 6.70 6.85
N LEU A 48 20.07 5.94 7.37
CA LEU A 48 20.31 4.64 8.02
C LEU A 48 20.83 3.59 7.01
N PRO A 49 21.78 2.73 7.39
CA PRO A 49 22.55 1.93 6.44
C PRO A 49 21.75 0.77 5.84
N THR A 50 20.84 0.14 6.58
CA THR A 50 20.08 -1.02 6.10
C THR A 50 18.58 -0.74 5.97
N ILE A 51 17.88 -1.59 5.22
CA ILE A 51 16.42 -1.56 5.13
C ILE A 51 15.79 -1.93 6.48
N ALA A 52 16.38 -2.88 7.20
CA ALA A 52 15.89 -3.30 8.52
C ALA A 52 15.93 -2.14 9.53
N ASP A 53 17.06 -1.42 9.64
CA ASP A 53 17.19 -0.25 10.54
C ASP A 53 16.15 0.84 10.20
N ARG A 54 15.87 1.02 8.90
CA ARG A 54 14.85 1.99 8.44
C ARG A 54 13.45 1.57 8.85
N ILE A 55 13.13 0.29 8.76
CA ILE A 55 11.82 -0.25 9.15
C ILE A 55 11.66 -0.14 10.67
N GLU A 56 12.67 -0.55 11.44
CA GLU A 56 12.68 -0.43 12.91
C GLU A 56 12.51 1.03 13.34
N PHE A 57 13.29 1.96 12.77
CA PHE A 57 13.17 3.37 13.13
C PHE A 57 11.81 3.99 12.74
N LYS A 58 11.23 3.60 11.60
CA LYS A 58 9.87 4.01 11.24
C LYS A 58 8.85 3.52 12.26
N ARG A 59 8.96 2.25 12.68
CA ARG A 59 8.05 1.59 13.63
C ARG A 59 8.16 2.15 15.03
N ASP A 60 9.37 2.27 15.56
CA ASP A 60 9.59 2.48 16.98
C ASP A 60 9.80 3.95 17.34
N VAL A 61 10.11 4.79 16.35
CA VAL A 61 10.39 6.22 16.57
C VAL A 61 9.44 7.12 15.79
N LEU A 62 9.33 6.95 14.46
CA LEU A 62 8.56 7.89 13.65
C LEU A 62 7.06 7.77 13.83
N LEU A 63 6.51 6.56 13.71
CA LEU A 63 5.07 6.35 13.87
C LEU A 63 4.60 6.81 15.26
N PRO A 64 5.21 6.41 16.39
CA PRO A 64 4.84 6.89 17.72
C PRO A 64 4.93 8.42 17.89
N ARG A 65 5.83 9.07 17.14
CA ARG A 65 6.00 10.53 17.17
C ARG A 65 4.93 11.26 16.37
N TRP A 66 4.55 10.74 15.20
CA TRP A 66 3.74 11.45 14.22
C TRP A 66 2.27 11.01 14.17
N VAL A 67 1.95 9.76 14.52
CA VAL A 67 0.58 9.22 14.53
C VAL A 67 -0.38 10.11 15.34
N PRO A 68 -0.06 10.58 16.56
CA PRO A 68 -0.96 11.47 17.31
C PRO A 68 -1.33 12.77 16.58
N THR A 69 -0.40 13.31 15.77
CA THR A 69 -0.67 14.51 14.96
C THR A 69 -1.57 14.19 13.76
N VAL A 70 -1.44 12.99 13.19
CA VAL A 70 -2.34 12.51 12.12
C VAL A 70 -3.73 12.22 12.66
N GLU A 71 -3.84 11.58 13.83
CA GLU A 71 -5.12 11.30 14.47
C GLU A 71 -5.89 12.60 14.77
N ALA A 72 -5.21 13.61 15.33
CA ALA A 72 -5.82 14.92 15.53
C ALA A 72 -6.27 15.58 14.22
N TYR A 73 -5.50 15.42 13.13
CA TYR A 73 -5.92 15.85 11.80
C TYR A 73 -7.21 15.14 11.34
N LEU A 74 -7.26 13.82 11.46
CA LEU A 74 -8.42 13.01 11.05
C LEU A 74 -9.66 13.34 11.90
N GLU A 75 -9.49 13.50 13.21
CA GLU A 75 -10.57 13.86 14.16
C GLU A 75 -11.13 15.26 13.90
N SER A 76 -10.30 16.21 13.44
CA SER A 76 -10.72 17.56 13.11
C SER A 76 -11.76 17.61 11.97
N LYS A 77 -11.83 16.55 11.14
CA LYS A 77 -12.64 16.44 9.91
C LYS A 77 -12.35 17.54 8.87
N GLN A 78 -11.32 18.35 9.07
CA GLN A 78 -10.86 19.30 8.07
C GLN A 78 -10.07 18.55 6.99
N VAL A 79 -10.25 18.96 5.73
CA VAL A 79 -9.50 18.39 4.60
C VAL A 79 -8.58 19.46 4.04
N TYR A 80 -7.28 19.25 4.19
CA TYR A 80 -6.23 20.09 3.62
C TYR A 80 -5.00 19.22 3.30
N ALA A 81 -4.10 19.73 2.45
CA ALA A 81 -2.87 19.01 2.11
C ALA A 81 -2.03 18.77 3.37
N ASN A 82 -1.84 17.49 3.74
CA ASN A 82 -1.17 17.12 4.97
C ASN A 82 0.00 16.16 4.70
N PRO A 83 1.24 16.68 4.53
CA PRO A 83 2.42 15.86 4.27
C PRO A 83 2.74 14.86 5.40
N VAL A 84 2.42 15.19 6.66
CA VAL A 84 2.64 14.28 7.80
C VAL A 84 1.73 13.07 7.66
N PHE A 85 0.45 13.28 7.33
CA PHE A 85 -0.49 12.20 7.06
C PHE A 85 -0.02 11.32 5.91
N ALA A 86 0.38 11.95 4.79
CA ALA A 86 0.87 11.23 3.64
C ALA A 86 2.06 10.33 3.97
N TRP A 87 3.06 10.83 4.70
CA TRP A 87 4.21 10.04 5.12
C TRP A 87 3.86 8.90 6.08
N CYS A 88 2.95 9.12 7.03
CA CYS A 88 2.55 8.05 7.95
C CYS A 88 1.84 6.90 7.22
N VAL A 89 1.01 7.19 6.19
CA VAL A 89 0.45 6.14 5.33
C VAL A 89 1.56 5.28 4.72
N ILE A 90 2.59 5.91 4.14
CA ILE A 90 3.73 5.18 3.53
C ILE A 90 4.47 4.35 4.59
N TRP A 91 4.74 4.93 5.76
CA TRP A 91 5.46 4.23 6.83
C TRP A 91 4.69 3.05 7.40
N LEU A 92 3.36 3.13 7.52
CA LEU A 92 2.53 2.00 7.95
C LEU A 92 2.67 0.81 6.99
N PHE A 93 2.69 1.04 5.67
CA PHE A 93 3.00 -0.02 4.70
C PHE A 93 4.43 -0.54 4.85
N ASP A 94 5.42 0.35 5.04
CA ASP A 94 6.82 -0.04 5.19
C ASP A 94 7.05 -0.96 6.40
N VAL A 95 6.29 -0.78 7.48
CA VAL A 95 6.43 -1.58 8.72
C VAL A 95 5.52 -2.80 8.77
N GLY A 96 4.56 -2.93 7.83
CA GLY A 96 3.64 -4.06 7.74
C GLY A 96 2.37 -3.93 8.58
N GLU A 97 2.01 -2.74 9.07
CA GLU A 97 0.77 -2.47 9.83
C GLU A 97 -0.42 -2.30 8.86
N LEU A 98 -0.76 -3.38 8.14
CA LEU A 98 -1.62 -3.34 6.95
C LEU A 98 -3.07 -2.91 7.22
N ASP A 99 -3.64 -3.27 8.38
CA ASP A 99 -4.98 -2.86 8.78
C ASP A 99 -5.12 -1.33 8.74
N GLN A 100 -4.28 -0.65 9.52
CA GLN A 100 -4.27 0.81 9.62
C GLN A 100 -3.76 1.46 8.32
N ALA A 101 -2.74 0.87 7.68
CA ALA A 101 -2.20 1.37 6.42
C ALA A 101 -3.28 1.50 5.35
N LEU A 102 -4.10 0.45 5.18
CA LEU A 102 -5.15 0.42 4.18
C LEU A 102 -6.35 1.31 4.58
N GLU A 103 -6.72 1.38 5.86
CA GLU A 103 -7.74 2.34 6.34
C GLU A 103 -7.34 3.79 6.03
N TRP A 104 -6.11 4.16 6.38
CA TRP A 104 -5.60 5.51 6.14
C TRP A 104 -5.37 5.79 4.66
N ALA A 105 -4.99 4.78 3.87
CA ALA A 105 -4.91 4.90 2.42
C ALA A 105 -6.27 5.21 1.78
N ASP A 106 -7.35 4.53 2.21
CA ASP A 106 -8.71 4.82 1.73
C ASP A 106 -9.07 6.29 2.00
N ILE A 107 -8.74 6.80 3.19
CA ILE A 107 -8.95 8.21 3.56
C ILE A 107 -8.10 9.13 2.68
N ALA A 108 -6.79 8.87 2.55
CA ALA A 108 -5.87 9.68 1.76
C ALA A 108 -6.31 9.78 0.29
N ILE A 109 -6.77 8.67 -0.30
CA ILE A 109 -7.31 8.63 -1.66
C ILE A 109 -8.60 9.43 -1.76
N SER A 110 -9.54 9.27 -0.81
CA SER A 110 -10.80 10.00 -0.80
C SER A 110 -10.62 11.52 -0.69
N GLN A 111 -9.61 11.95 0.08
CA GLN A 111 -9.24 13.35 0.27
C GLN A 111 -8.34 13.90 -0.84
N GLN A 112 -7.95 13.08 -1.82
CA GLN A 112 -7.02 13.44 -2.89
C GLN A 112 -5.67 13.97 -2.35
N GLN A 113 -5.20 13.42 -1.24
CA GLN A 113 -3.88 13.75 -0.70
C GLN A 113 -2.79 13.42 -1.74
N ALA A 114 -1.76 14.26 -1.79
CA ALA A 114 -0.57 13.96 -2.58
C ALA A 114 0.31 12.95 -1.83
N THR A 115 0.88 12.01 -2.57
CA THR A 115 2.03 11.23 -2.06
C THR A 115 3.23 12.16 -1.91
N PRO A 116 4.22 11.80 -1.06
CA PRO A 116 5.46 12.57 -0.96
C PRO A 116 6.15 12.68 -2.32
N ASP A 117 6.76 13.83 -2.64
CA ASP A 117 7.41 14.11 -3.94
C ASP A 117 8.49 13.08 -4.33
N GLN A 118 9.05 12.37 -3.35
CA GLN A 118 10.03 11.32 -3.57
C GLN A 118 9.41 10.05 -4.19
N LEU A 119 8.11 9.85 -4.03
CA LEU A 119 7.36 8.78 -4.68
C LEU A 119 6.95 9.25 -6.08
N ARG A 120 7.13 8.38 -7.07
CA ARG A 120 6.78 8.66 -8.48
C ARG A 120 5.32 8.32 -8.82
N SER A 121 4.54 7.89 -7.84
CA SER A 121 3.18 7.37 -8.01
C SER A 121 2.22 8.04 -7.04
N ASN A 122 0.95 8.16 -7.44
CA ASN A 122 -0.14 8.59 -6.56
C ASN A 122 -0.55 7.46 -5.59
N PHE A 123 -1.35 7.77 -4.56
CA PHE A 123 -1.76 6.78 -3.56
C PHE A 123 -2.40 5.51 -4.15
N PRO A 124 -3.38 5.57 -5.08
CA PRO A 124 -3.96 4.35 -5.64
C PRO A 124 -2.92 3.44 -6.28
N THR A 125 -1.99 4.00 -7.06
CA THR A 125 -0.94 3.22 -7.73
C THR A 125 0.07 2.68 -6.72
N PHE A 126 0.50 3.51 -5.75
CA PHE A 126 1.40 3.09 -4.69
C PHE A 126 0.80 1.92 -3.89
N VAL A 127 -0.43 2.04 -3.42
CA VAL A 127 -1.09 0.97 -2.63
C VAL A 127 -1.25 -0.29 -3.47
N ALA A 128 -1.69 -0.17 -4.72
CA ALA A 128 -1.85 -1.33 -5.61
C ALA A 128 -0.53 -2.06 -5.88
N ASP A 129 0.57 -1.36 -6.13
CA ASP A 129 1.86 -2.01 -6.36
C ASP A 129 2.43 -2.62 -5.06
N THR A 130 2.35 -1.90 -3.94
CA THR A 130 2.85 -2.35 -2.63
C THR A 130 2.10 -3.60 -2.15
N MET A 131 0.77 -3.59 -2.21
CA MET A 131 -0.04 -4.73 -1.76
C MET A 131 0.10 -5.94 -2.66
N LEU A 132 0.28 -5.76 -3.97
CA LEU A 132 0.54 -6.88 -4.86
C LEU A 132 1.90 -7.52 -4.58
N ALA A 133 2.93 -6.71 -4.33
CA ALA A 133 4.26 -7.21 -3.95
C ALA A 133 4.19 -7.99 -2.63
N TRP A 134 3.52 -7.44 -1.61
CA TRP A 134 3.29 -8.13 -0.33
C TRP A 134 2.54 -9.46 -0.52
N ALA A 135 1.48 -9.49 -1.34
CA ALA A 135 0.71 -10.70 -1.58
C ALA A 135 1.53 -11.77 -2.30
N GLN A 136 2.33 -11.38 -3.29
CA GLN A 136 3.23 -12.30 -4.01
C GLN A 136 4.28 -12.91 -3.08
N GLU A 137 4.86 -12.10 -2.21
CA GLU A 137 5.88 -12.55 -1.25
C GLU A 137 5.28 -13.50 -0.20
N SER A 138 4.14 -13.12 0.38
CA SER A 138 3.45 -13.89 1.42
C SER A 138 2.92 -15.22 0.88
N ALA A 139 2.28 -15.22 -0.30
CA ALA A 139 1.87 -16.45 -0.97
C ALA A 139 3.07 -17.34 -1.34
N GLY A 140 4.21 -16.74 -1.71
CA GLY A 140 5.47 -17.44 -1.94
C GLY A 140 6.02 -18.17 -0.71
N ARG A 141 5.71 -17.68 0.50
CA ARG A 141 6.00 -18.33 1.79
C ARG A 141 4.92 -19.31 2.25
N GLY A 142 3.83 -19.47 1.48
CA GLY A 142 2.67 -20.28 1.88
C GLY A 142 1.80 -19.63 2.96
N GLU A 143 1.97 -18.33 3.19
CA GLU A 143 1.14 -17.56 4.12
C GLU A 143 -0.18 -17.17 3.47
N SER A 144 -1.22 -16.99 4.29
CA SER A 144 -2.49 -16.44 3.80
C SER A 144 -2.31 -14.98 3.40
N ILE A 145 -2.82 -14.62 2.22
CA ILE A 145 -2.87 -13.25 1.72
C ILE A 145 -4.18 -12.53 2.07
N GLU A 146 -5.11 -13.23 2.70
CA GLU A 146 -6.41 -12.69 3.11
C GLU A 146 -6.39 -12.16 4.55
N PRO A 147 -7.18 -11.12 4.86
CA PRO A 147 -8.23 -10.49 4.03
C PRO A 147 -7.74 -9.37 3.09
N TYR A 148 -6.45 -9.02 3.16
CA TYR A 148 -5.93 -7.79 2.55
C TYR A 148 -5.89 -7.85 1.02
N PHE A 149 -5.64 -9.03 0.45
CA PHE A 149 -5.66 -9.22 -0.99
C PHE A 149 -7.04 -8.94 -1.58
N SER A 150 -8.09 -9.64 -1.11
CA SER A 150 -9.44 -9.44 -1.63
C SER A 150 -9.92 -8.01 -1.46
N ARG A 151 -9.72 -7.42 -0.26
CA ARG A 151 -10.07 -6.01 0.00
C ARG A 151 -9.42 -5.06 -1.00
N THR A 152 -8.12 -5.21 -1.25
CA THR A 152 -7.40 -4.31 -2.16
C THR A 152 -7.78 -4.57 -3.60
N PHE A 153 -7.99 -5.84 -3.97
CA PHE A 153 -8.36 -6.23 -5.31
C PHE A 153 -9.72 -5.66 -5.73
N GLU A 154 -10.71 -5.62 -4.83
CA GLU A 154 -12.00 -4.96 -5.07
C GLU A 154 -11.82 -3.49 -5.48
N ARG A 155 -10.91 -2.77 -4.81
CA ARG A 155 -10.59 -1.37 -5.15
C ARG A 155 -9.90 -1.26 -6.51
N VAL A 156 -8.90 -2.12 -6.77
CA VAL A 156 -8.17 -2.16 -8.04
C VAL A 156 -9.08 -2.50 -9.22
N ALA A 157 -10.01 -3.43 -9.03
CA ALA A 157 -10.89 -3.93 -10.07
C ALA A 157 -12.08 -2.99 -10.36
N GLY A 158 -12.60 -2.30 -9.35
CA GLY A 158 -13.87 -1.57 -9.46
C GLY A 158 -13.83 -0.07 -9.19
N VAL A 159 -12.82 0.43 -8.48
CA VAL A 159 -12.85 1.80 -7.93
C VAL A 159 -11.72 2.68 -8.47
N TRP A 160 -10.48 2.19 -8.41
CA TRP A 160 -9.30 2.99 -8.74
C TRP A 160 -9.06 3.07 -10.24
N ARG A 161 -8.76 4.28 -10.72
CA ARG A 161 -8.31 4.51 -12.10
C ARG A 161 -6.80 4.34 -12.16
N LEU A 162 -6.36 3.12 -12.45
CA LEU A 162 -4.94 2.75 -12.55
C LEU A 162 -4.52 2.61 -14.02
N HIS A 163 -3.22 2.66 -14.26
CA HIS A 163 -2.67 2.26 -15.55
C HIS A 163 -3.00 0.79 -15.82
N GLU A 164 -3.40 0.47 -17.05
CA GLU A 164 -3.96 -0.85 -17.40
C GLU A 164 -3.03 -2.02 -17.01
N GLN A 165 -1.72 -1.82 -17.15
CA GLN A 165 -0.72 -2.81 -16.73
C GLN A 165 -0.75 -3.14 -15.23
N VAL A 166 -1.06 -2.17 -14.36
CA VAL A 166 -1.16 -2.41 -12.91
C VAL A 166 -2.36 -3.29 -12.62
N THR A 167 -3.53 -2.94 -13.13
CA THR A 167 -4.76 -3.75 -13.02
C THR A 167 -4.55 -5.15 -13.60
N ALA A 168 -3.90 -5.28 -14.76
CA ALA A 168 -3.60 -6.57 -15.37
C ALA A 168 -2.74 -7.48 -14.48
N LYS A 169 -1.76 -6.94 -13.76
CA LYS A 169 -0.92 -7.73 -12.83
C LYS A 169 -1.75 -8.32 -11.68
N TRP A 170 -2.72 -7.57 -11.15
CA TRP A 170 -3.62 -8.04 -10.10
C TRP A 170 -4.51 -9.20 -10.56
N TYR A 171 -5.19 -9.04 -11.71
CA TYR A 171 -6.00 -10.12 -12.29
C TYR A 171 -5.15 -11.36 -12.64
N LYS A 172 -3.92 -11.16 -13.15
CA LYS A 172 -2.99 -12.25 -13.41
C LYS A 172 -2.66 -13.01 -12.13
N PHE A 173 -2.29 -12.31 -11.07
CA PHE A 173 -1.96 -12.94 -9.80
C PHE A 173 -3.17 -13.66 -9.21
N ALA A 174 -4.35 -13.02 -9.16
CA ALA A 174 -5.59 -13.65 -8.70
C ALA A 174 -5.91 -14.95 -9.44
N GLY A 175 -5.81 -14.94 -10.78
CA GLY A 175 -6.09 -16.12 -11.60
C GLY A 175 -5.08 -17.25 -11.42
N LEU A 176 -3.78 -16.93 -11.29
CA LEU A 176 -2.75 -17.94 -11.05
C LEU A 176 -2.79 -18.50 -9.62
N GLU A 177 -3.18 -17.70 -8.64
CA GLU A 177 -3.26 -18.11 -7.25
C GLU A 177 -4.34 -19.18 -7.02
N LEU A 178 -5.45 -19.13 -7.77
CA LEU A 178 -6.46 -20.20 -7.79
C LEU A 178 -5.91 -21.56 -8.26
N LEU A 179 -4.76 -21.58 -8.92
CA LEU A 179 -4.09 -22.79 -9.41
C LEU A 179 -2.94 -23.25 -8.51
N ARG A 180 -2.71 -22.59 -7.36
CA ARG A 180 -1.65 -22.97 -6.44
C ARG A 180 -1.95 -24.32 -5.82
N ASN A 181 -0.99 -25.25 -5.90
CA ASN A 181 -1.04 -26.53 -5.19
C ASN A 181 -0.31 -26.46 -3.83
N GLU A 182 -0.32 -27.57 -3.08
CA GLU A 182 0.34 -27.67 -1.77
C GLU A 182 1.85 -27.40 -1.81
N ASP A 183 2.51 -27.70 -2.94
CA ASP A 183 3.94 -27.41 -3.18
C ASP A 183 4.21 -25.93 -3.57
N GLY A 184 3.17 -25.09 -3.60
CA GLY A 184 3.26 -23.68 -3.98
C GLY A 184 3.41 -23.43 -5.49
N GLN A 185 3.24 -24.45 -6.33
CA GLN A 185 3.26 -24.32 -7.78
C GLN A 185 1.90 -23.87 -8.32
N GLN A 186 1.89 -22.84 -9.16
CA GLN A 186 0.69 -22.34 -9.83
C GLN A 186 0.47 -23.11 -11.14
N THR A 187 -0.19 -24.26 -11.08
CA THR A 187 -0.36 -25.17 -12.22
C THR A 187 -1.77 -25.73 -12.33
N ALA A 188 -2.35 -25.68 -13.53
CA ALA A 188 -3.65 -26.28 -13.80
C ALA A 188 -3.65 -27.81 -13.61
N ALA A 189 -2.51 -28.49 -13.74
CA ALA A 189 -2.43 -29.94 -13.65
C ALA A 189 -2.88 -30.48 -12.27
N GLY A 190 -2.64 -29.72 -11.20
CA GLY A 190 -3.00 -30.10 -9.83
C GLY A 190 -4.44 -29.80 -9.42
N VAL A 191 -5.24 -29.17 -10.30
CA VAL A 191 -6.61 -28.76 -9.98
C VAL A 191 -7.62 -29.70 -10.65
N ASP A 192 -8.45 -30.35 -9.85
CA ASP A 192 -9.53 -31.25 -10.31
C ASP A 192 -10.92 -30.59 -10.33
N ASN A 193 -11.06 -29.41 -9.71
CA ASN A 193 -12.31 -28.66 -9.73
C ASN A 193 -12.41 -27.81 -11.01
N ILE A 194 -13.38 -28.14 -11.88
CA ILE A 194 -13.63 -27.44 -13.15
C ILE A 194 -14.04 -25.98 -12.91
N GLU A 195 -14.86 -25.69 -11.90
CA GLU A 195 -15.29 -24.32 -11.59
C GLU A 195 -14.11 -23.44 -11.19
N THR A 196 -13.15 -23.98 -10.43
CA THR A 196 -11.90 -23.27 -10.09
C THR A 196 -11.07 -22.97 -11.34
N LEU A 197 -10.95 -23.93 -12.25
CA LEU A 197 -10.23 -23.76 -13.53
C LEU A 197 -10.89 -22.68 -14.40
N GLU A 198 -12.21 -22.68 -14.51
CA GLU A 198 -12.96 -21.68 -15.28
C GLU A 198 -12.83 -20.28 -14.67
N LYS A 199 -12.92 -20.16 -13.34
CA LYS A 199 -12.68 -18.90 -12.63
C LYS A 199 -11.26 -18.38 -12.87
N ALA A 200 -10.26 -19.26 -12.81
CA ALA A 200 -8.88 -18.91 -13.12
C ALA A 200 -8.73 -18.39 -14.56
N ASP A 201 -9.25 -19.10 -15.57
CA ASP A 201 -9.18 -18.63 -16.97
C ASP A 201 -9.89 -17.29 -17.16
N HIS A 202 -11.03 -17.09 -16.52
CA HIS A 202 -11.78 -15.83 -16.59
C HIS A 202 -10.94 -14.65 -16.09
N LEU A 203 -10.30 -14.78 -14.93
CA LEU A 203 -9.43 -13.75 -14.37
C LEU A 203 -8.22 -13.48 -15.29
N LEU A 204 -7.59 -14.54 -15.82
CA LEU A 204 -6.47 -14.41 -16.76
C LEU A 204 -6.90 -13.75 -18.08
N ALA A 205 -8.11 -14.02 -18.57
CA ALA A 205 -8.66 -13.39 -19.75
C ALA A 205 -8.87 -11.87 -19.53
N ILE A 206 -9.36 -11.48 -18.34
CA ILE A 206 -9.48 -10.07 -17.96
C ILE A 206 -8.08 -9.41 -17.88
N ALA A 207 -7.09 -10.09 -17.31
CA ALA A 207 -5.71 -9.60 -17.28
C ALA A 207 -5.17 -9.31 -18.68
N GLU A 208 -5.36 -10.25 -19.62
CA GLU A 208 -4.94 -10.10 -21.03
C GLU A 208 -5.68 -8.96 -21.74
N LYS A 209 -6.96 -8.76 -21.44
CA LYS A 209 -7.75 -7.66 -21.98
C LYS A 209 -7.25 -6.30 -21.52
N HIS A 210 -6.84 -6.17 -20.25
CA HIS A 210 -6.22 -4.94 -19.74
C HIS A 210 -4.84 -4.72 -20.36
N TYR A 211 -4.01 -5.77 -20.46
CA TYR A 211 -2.68 -5.63 -21.03
C TYR A 211 -2.25 -6.89 -21.78
N SER A 212 -2.29 -6.86 -23.11
CA SER A 212 -2.03 -8.04 -23.96
C SER A 212 -0.65 -8.66 -23.79
N LYS A 213 0.33 -7.89 -23.29
CA LYS A 213 1.70 -8.36 -23.02
C LYS A 213 1.90 -8.88 -21.59
N ILE A 214 0.83 -9.09 -20.81
CA ILE A 214 0.91 -9.56 -19.41
C ILE A 214 1.40 -11.01 -19.27
N GLY A 215 1.39 -11.78 -20.38
CA GLY A 215 2.00 -13.11 -20.43
C GLY A 215 1.21 -14.18 -19.68
N VAL A 216 -0.07 -14.37 -20.05
CA VAL A 216 -0.97 -15.39 -19.47
C VAL A 216 -1.40 -16.48 -20.45
N ARG A 217 -1.07 -16.34 -21.74
CA ARG A 217 -1.50 -17.24 -22.82
C ARG A 217 -1.22 -18.72 -22.51
N THR A 218 -0.01 -19.04 -22.05
CA THR A 218 0.37 -20.42 -21.74
C THR A 218 -0.46 -20.99 -20.60
N ALA A 219 -0.68 -20.24 -19.52
CA ALA A 219 -1.50 -20.67 -18.39
C ALA A 219 -2.96 -20.92 -18.82
N ARG A 220 -3.52 -20.04 -19.66
CA ARG A 220 -4.86 -20.23 -20.23
C ARG A 220 -4.97 -21.49 -21.09
N GLN A 221 -3.94 -21.79 -21.90
CA GLN A 221 -3.88 -23.00 -22.70
C GLN A 221 -3.81 -24.28 -21.84
N THR A 222 -3.04 -24.27 -20.75
CA THR A 222 -2.94 -25.42 -19.83
C THR A 222 -4.23 -25.64 -19.05
N ILE A 223 -4.91 -24.57 -18.61
CA ILE A 223 -6.26 -24.64 -18.02
C ILE A 223 -7.23 -25.30 -19.00
N ALA A 224 -7.30 -24.80 -20.25
CA ALA A 224 -8.21 -25.35 -21.25
C ALA A 224 -7.93 -26.82 -21.59
N ALA A 225 -6.66 -27.25 -21.55
CA ALA A 225 -6.30 -28.66 -21.70
C ALA A 225 -6.77 -29.51 -20.51
N ARG A 226 -6.63 -29.00 -19.28
CA ARG A 226 -7.08 -29.68 -18.06
C ARG A 226 -8.60 -29.86 -18.02
N VAL A 227 -9.37 -28.81 -18.34
CA VAL A 227 -10.83 -28.88 -18.39
C VAL A 227 -11.31 -29.92 -19.40
N ARG A 228 -10.71 -29.97 -20.59
CA ARG A 228 -11.01 -31.02 -21.60
C ARG A 228 -10.75 -32.43 -21.06
N LYS A 229 -9.64 -32.62 -20.35
CA LYS A 229 -9.31 -33.93 -19.74
C LYS A 229 -10.33 -34.36 -18.68
N LEU A 230 -10.82 -33.43 -17.87
CA LEU A 230 -11.78 -33.71 -16.79
C LEU A 230 -13.23 -33.90 -17.30
N THR A 231 -13.55 -33.42 -18.49
CA THR A 231 -14.89 -33.53 -19.09
C THR A 231 -15.04 -34.72 -20.06
N GLN A 232 -13.93 -35.27 -20.54
CA GLN A 232 -13.90 -36.41 -21.46
C GLN A 232 -13.53 -37.75 -20.80
N GLY A 233 -13.10 -37.72 -19.53
CA GLY A 233 -12.83 -38.91 -18.71
C GLY A 233 -13.99 -39.20 -17.78
#